data_AF-A0AA37PBI3-F1
#
_entry.id   AF-A0AA37PBI3-F1
#
_cell.length_a   1.000
_cell.length_b   1.000
_cell.length_c   1.000
_cell.angle_alpha   90.00
_cell.angle_beta   90.00
_cell.angle_gamma   90.00
#
_symmetry.space_group_name_H-M   'P 1'
#
loop_
_entity.id
_entity.type
_entity.pdbx_description
1 polymer ?
#
loop_
_entity_poly.entity_id
_entity_poly.type
_entity_poly.pdbx_seq_one_letter_code
_entity_poly.pdbx_strand_id
1 'polypeptide(L)'
;MAQTSSPALSDLIFPTTASHNFSHILTDLKRSNLSIANRLRSITQDAEFVREVAACFGGRPLVANERCGSWYIRPEDKRASAYFKSTDGHTNAWKFSTRRLNLHLLELIGKHDG
;
A
#
# COMPACT_ATOMS: atom_id res chain seq x y z
N MET A 1 -15.87 28.17 23.03
CA MET A 1 -14.71 27.48 22.41
C MET A 1 -14.59 27.98 20.98
N ALA A 2 -13.59 28.79 20.67
CA ALA A 2 -13.39 29.32 19.32
C ALA A 2 -12.83 28.21 18.42
N GLN A 3 -13.55 27.89 17.34
CA GLN A 3 -13.10 26.95 16.31
C GLN A 3 -11.99 27.63 15.49
N THR A 4 -10.76 27.17 15.60
CA THR A 4 -9.67 27.60 14.72
C THR A 4 -9.73 26.76 13.43
N SER A 5 -10.27 27.36 12.37
CA SER A 5 -10.19 26.83 11.01
C SER A 5 -8.73 26.65 10.58
N SER A 6 -8.38 25.46 10.07
CA SER A 6 -7.05 25.25 9.48
C SER A 6 -6.89 26.12 8.23
N PRO A 7 -5.73 26.77 8.03
CA PRO A 7 -5.53 27.68 6.91
C PRO A 7 -5.67 26.93 5.58
N ALA A 8 -6.38 27.53 4.62
CA ALA A 8 -6.50 27.00 3.28
C ALA A 8 -5.24 27.34 2.46
N LEU A 9 -4.93 26.55 1.44
CA LEU A 9 -3.77 26.78 0.57
C LEU A 9 -3.81 28.16 -0.11
N SER A 10 -5.02 28.69 -0.32
CA SER A 10 -5.27 30.03 -0.87
C SER A 10 -4.85 31.17 0.05
N ASP A 11 -4.70 30.91 1.36
CA ASP A 11 -4.40 31.95 2.36
C ASP A 11 -2.88 32.20 2.50
N LEU A 12 -2.07 31.38 1.81
CA LEU A 12 -0.61 31.50 1.81
C LEU A 12 -0.16 32.51 0.76
N ILE A 13 0.19 33.72 1.21
CA ILE A 13 0.80 34.75 0.36
C ILE A 13 2.27 34.40 0.15
N PHE A 14 2.64 33.97 -1.07
CA PHE A 14 4.03 33.70 -1.44
C PHE A 14 4.65 34.92 -2.15
N PRO A 15 5.86 35.35 -1.77
CA PRO A 15 6.56 36.42 -2.48
C PRO A 15 6.89 36.00 -3.91
N THR A 16 6.75 36.90 -4.90
CA THR A 16 6.83 36.61 -6.34
C THR A 16 8.19 36.01 -6.77
N THR A 17 9.26 36.26 -6.01
CA THR A 17 10.59 35.65 -6.17
C THR A 17 10.66 34.17 -5.75
N ALA A 18 9.69 33.69 -4.95
CA ALA A 18 9.59 32.28 -4.58
C ALA A 18 9.14 31.37 -5.73
N SER A 19 8.57 31.93 -6.80
CA SER A 19 8.15 31.18 -8.00
C SER A 19 9.31 30.41 -8.65
N HIS A 20 10.52 30.99 -8.68
CA HIS A 20 11.74 30.32 -9.18
C HIS A 20 12.26 29.22 -8.24
N ASN A 21 11.97 29.31 -6.94
CA ASN A 21 12.38 28.34 -5.93
C ASN A 21 11.35 27.23 -5.71
N PHE A 22 10.13 27.39 -6.24
CA PHE A 22 9.02 26.49 -5.97
C PHE A 22 9.29 25.07 -6.46
N SER A 23 9.81 24.91 -7.67
CA SER A 23 10.20 23.60 -8.21
C SER A 23 11.27 22.92 -7.35
N HIS A 24 12.22 23.69 -6.81
CA HIS A 24 13.25 23.20 -5.91
C HIS A 24 12.66 22.76 -4.57
N ILE A 25 11.85 23.62 -3.94
CA ILE A 25 11.17 23.33 -2.67
C ILE A 25 10.28 22.09 -2.79
N LEU A 26 9.50 21.97 -3.88
CA LEU A 26 8.67 20.78 -4.12
C LEU A 26 9.51 19.53 -4.34
N THR A 27 10.65 19.64 -5.02
CA THR A 27 11.57 18.52 -5.22
C THR A 27 12.19 18.07 -3.89
N ASP A 28 12.59 19.02 -3.04
CA ASP A 28 13.16 18.74 -1.73
C ASP A 28 12.12 18.17 -0.77
N LEU A 29 10.88 18.68 -0.81
CA LEU A 29 9.74 18.12 -0.07
C LEU A 29 9.39 16.70 -0.56
N LYS A 30 9.44 16.45 -1.88
CA LYS A 30 9.26 15.10 -2.42
C LYS A 30 10.38 14.18 -1.95
N ARG A 31 11.63 14.65 -1.94
CA ARG A 31 12.79 13.88 -1.47
C ARG A 31 12.69 13.55 0.02
N SER A 32 12.28 14.51 0.84
CA SER A 32 12.09 14.32 2.28
C SER A 32 10.94 13.38 2.57
N ASN A 33 9.82 13.49 1.83
CA ASN A 33 8.68 12.59 1.95
C ASN A 33 9.07 11.15 1.57
N LEU A 34 9.87 10.98 0.52
CA LEU A 34 10.38 9.68 0.06
C LEU A 34 11.63 9.18 0.80
N SER A 35 11.95 9.76 1.96
CA SER A 35 13.07 9.33 2.79
C SER A 35 12.92 7.88 3.25
N ILE A 36 14.05 7.22 3.55
CA ILE A 36 14.07 5.84 4.05
C ILE A 36 13.25 5.72 5.34
N ALA A 37 13.40 6.68 6.26
CA ALA A 37 12.65 6.69 7.51
C ALA A 37 11.13 6.72 7.29
N ASN A 38 10.63 7.57 6.39
CA ASN A 38 9.20 7.63 6.09
C ASN A 38 8.70 6.35 5.41
N ARG A 39 9.49 5.77 4.49
CA ARG A 39 9.14 4.50 3.85
C ARG A 39 9.03 3.36 4.87
N LEU A 40 10.00 3.22 5.76
CA LEU A 40 9.98 2.19 6.81
C LEU A 40 8.80 2.38 7.78
N ARG A 41 8.48 3.64 8.14
CA ARG A 41 7.31 3.94 8.96
C ARG A 41 6.01 3.56 8.24
N SER A 42 5.87 3.92 6.97
CA SER A 42 4.72 3.55 6.13
C SER A 42 4.55 2.02 6.07
N ILE A 43 5.64 1.28 5.81
CA ILE A 43 5.61 -0.19 5.77
C ILE A 43 5.13 -0.77 7.12
N THR A 44 5.61 -0.21 8.23
CA THR A 44 5.22 -0.67 9.57
C THR A 44 3.73 -0.42 9.83
N GLN A 45 3.23 0.77 9.49
CA GLN A 45 1.81 1.13 9.62
C GLN A 45 0.92 0.25 8.73
N ASP A 46 1.32 0.05 7.48
CA ASP A 46 0.59 -0.81 6.54
C ASP A 46 0.55 -2.27 7.04
N ALA A 47 1.63 -2.76 7.64
CA ALA A 47 1.68 -4.11 8.21
C ALA A 47 0.75 -4.26 9.43
N GLU A 48 0.67 -3.24 10.28
CA GLU A 48 -0.29 -3.22 11.39
C GLU A 48 -1.73 -3.19 10.91
N PHE A 49 -2.03 -2.38 9.89
CA PHE A 49 -3.35 -2.32 9.28
C PHE A 49 -3.77 -3.68 8.69
N VAL A 50 -2.89 -4.36 7.95
CA VAL A 50 -3.18 -5.70 7.42
C VAL A 50 -3.53 -6.69 8.52
N ARG A 51 -2.81 -6.65 9.66
CA ARG A 51 -3.09 -7.48 10.82
C ARG A 51 -4.47 -7.19 11.44
N GLU A 52 -4.83 -5.91 11.55
CA GLU A 52 -6.15 -5.50 12.07
C GLU A 52 -7.29 -5.97 11.17
N VAL A 53 -7.13 -5.79 9.86
CA VAL A 53 -8.06 -6.30 8.85
C VAL A 53 -8.22 -7.81 9.00
N ALA A 54 -7.12 -8.57 9.07
CA ALA A 54 -7.17 -10.02 9.24
C ALA A 54 -7.95 -10.46 10.49
N ALA A 55 -7.78 -9.72 11.60
CA ALA A 55 -8.52 -9.97 12.84
C ALA A 55 -10.03 -9.73 12.67
N CYS A 56 -10.43 -8.67 11.94
CA CYS A 56 -11.84 -8.38 11.64
C CYS A 56 -12.50 -9.44 10.73
N PHE A 57 -11.72 -10.13 9.89
CA PHE A 57 -12.21 -11.20 9.01
C PHE A 57 -12.11 -12.61 9.63
N GLY A 58 -12.12 -12.71 10.96
CA GLY A 58 -12.14 -13.99 11.66
C GLY A 58 -10.83 -14.78 11.59
N GLY A 59 -9.69 -14.10 11.39
CA GLY A 59 -8.38 -14.75 11.35
C GLY A 59 -8.12 -15.57 10.08
N ARG A 60 -8.76 -15.21 8.97
CA ARG A 60 -8.52 -15.83 7.65
C ARG A 60 -7.03 -15.82 7.29
N PRO A 61 -6.54 -16.84 6.57
CA PRO A 61 -5.13 -16.96 6.25
C PRO A 61 -4.65 -15.79 5.40
N LEU A 62 -3.54 -15.18 5.81
CA LEU A 62 -2.93 -14.09 5.07
C LEU A 62 -2.05 -14.62 3.94
N VAL A 63 -2.34 -14.16 2.72
CA VAL A 63 -1.61 -14.51 1.50
C VAL A 63 -0.95 -13.26 0.92
N ALA A 64 0.39 -13.23 0.92
CA ALA A 64 1.12 -12.07 0.40
C ALA A 64 1.23 -12.14 -1.13
N ASN A 65 0.91 -11.05 -1.83
CA ASN A 65 1.29 -10.93 -3.24
C ASN A 65 2.79 -10.59 -3.35
N GLU A 66 3.61 -11.45 -3.95
CA GLU A 66 5.07 -11.27 -4.05
C GLU A 66 5.50 -10.04 -4.87
N ARG A 67 4.59 -9.36 -5.56
CA ARG A 67 4.89 -8.07 -6.20
C ARG A 67 5.23 -6.98 -5.18
N CYS A 68 4.44 -6.88 -4.11
CA CYS A 68 4.53 -5.80 -3.12
C CYS A 68 4.03 -6.20 -1.72
N GLY A 69 3.12 -7.17 -1.63
CA GLY A 69 2.43 -7.55 -0.39
C GLY A 69 3.31 -8.19 0.67
N SER A 70 4.43 -8.81 0.30
CA SER A 70 5.35 -9.46 1.27
C SER A 70 5.98 -8.47 2.26
N TRP A 71 5.96 -7.17 1.98
CA TRP A 71 6.44 -6.13 2.90
C TRP A 71 5.49 -5.89 4.07
N TYR A 72 4.21 -6.24 3.92
CA TYR A 72 3.15 -5.85 4.86
C TYR A 72 2.64 -7.03 5.71
N ILE A 73 3.23 -8.22 5.56
CA ILE A 73 2.83 -9.41 6.32
C ILE A 73 4.05 -9.91 7.06
N ARG A 74 3.93 -10.04 8.38
CA ARG A 74 5.00 -10.60 9.20
C ARG A 74 5.24 -12.07 8.80
N PRO A 75 6.49 -12.57 8.79
CA PRO A 75 6.79 -13.94 8.38
C PRO A 75 5.96 -15.00 9.13
N GLU A 76 5.70 -14.80 10.42
CA GLU A 76 4.90 -15.68 11.29
C GLU A 76 3.41 -15.72 10.92
N ASP A 77 2.88 -14.65 10.33
CA ASP A 77 1.47 -14.51 9.97
C ASP A 77 1.20 -14.96 8.52
N LYS A 78 2.23 -14.98 7.66
CA LYS A 78 2.12 -15.37 6.26
C LYS A 78 1.82 -16.87 6.14
N ARG A 79 0.72 -17.22 5.47
CA ARG A 79 0.31 -18.63 5.23
C ARG A 79 0.65 -19.12 3.85
N ALA A 80 0.63 -18.23 2.86
CA ALA A 80 1.08 -18.52 1.51
C ALA A 80 1.53 -17.23 0.82
N SER A 81 1.96 -17.38 -0.43
CA SER A 81 2.16 -16.25 -1.32
C SER A 81 1.42 -16.43 -2.63
N ALA A 82 1.20 -15.31 -3.32
CA ALA A 82 0.59 -15.27 -4.63
C ALA A 82 1.42 -14.37 -5.54
N TYR A 83 1.22 -14.50 -6.85
CA TYR A 83 1.84 -13.62 -7.83
C TYR A 83 0.75 -13.13 -8.78
N PHE A 84 0.11 -12.01 -8.41
CA PHE A 84 -0.87 -11.34 -9.27
C PHE A 84 -0.24 -10.07 -9.86
N LYS A 85 -0.38 -9.88 -11.17
CA LYS A 85 -0.11 -8.64 -11.87
C LYS A 85 -1.36 -7.76 -11.82
N SER A 86 -1.19 -6.44 -11.85
CA SER A 86 -2.30 -5.49 -11.94
C SER A 86 -3.20 -5.71 -13.16
N THR A 87 -2.72 -6.40 -14.20
CA THR A 87 -3.51 -6.73 -15.40
C THR A 87 -4.34 -8.00 -15.26
N ASP A 88 -4.07 -8.81 -14.25
CA ASP A 88 -4.78 -10.07 -14.04
C ASP A 88 -6.17 -9.71 -13.48
N GLY A 89 -7.21 -9.82 -14.32
CA GLY A 89 -8.60 -9.53 -13.93
C GLY A 89 -9.19 -8.21 -14.44
N HIS A 90 -8.47 -7.43 -15.26
CA HIS A 90 -9.10 -6.30 -15.96
C HIS A 90 -10.09 -6.78 -17.02
N THR A 91 -11.23 -6.09 -17.14
CA THR A 91 -12.21 -6.30 -18.22
C THR A 91 -11.50 -6.23 -19.58
N ASN A 92 -11.67 -7.26 -20.41
CA ASN A 92 -11.01 -7.46 -21.72
C ASN A 92 -9.53 -7.89 -21.69
N ALA A 93 -8.96 -8.15 -20.51
CA ALA A 93 -7.63 -8.74 -20.34
C ALA A 93 -7.70 -10.12 -19.68
N TRP A 94 -8.40 -11.05 -20.34
CA TRP A 94 -8.55 -12.45 -19.90
C TRP A 94 -7.33 -13.33 -20.16
N LYS A 95 -6.18 -12.75 -20.53
CA LYS A 95 -4.94 -13.52 -20.72
C LYS A 95 -4.41 -13.96 -19.37
N PHE A 96 -4.95 -15.07 -18.88
CA PHE A 96 -4.49 -15.72 -17.66
C PHE A 96 -3.07 -16.26 -17.90
N SER A 97 -2.14 -15.89 -17.04
CA SER A 97 -0.76 -16.38 -17.14
C SER A 97 -0.71 -17.86 -16.79
N THR A 98 -0.59 -18.73 -17.79
CA THR A 98 -0.42 -20.18 -17.59
C THR A 98 0.85 -20.56 -16.83
N ARG A 99 1.82 -19.64 -16.73
CA ARG A 99 3.04 -19.81 -15.91
C ARG A 99 2.86 -19.47 -14.43
N ARG A 100 1.82 -18.73 -14.04
CA ARG A 100 1.67 -18.16 -12.68
C ARG A 100 0.23 -18.30 -12.20
N LEU A 101 -0.23 -19.54 -12.18
CA LEU A 101 -1.63 -19.88 -11.94
C LEU A 101 -2.04 -19.77 -10.46
N ASN A 102 -1.09 -19.70 -9.51
CA ASN A 102 -1.33 -19.69 -8.07
C ASN A 102 -2.20 -20.87 -7.57
N LEU A 103 -2.14 -22.03 -8.23
CA LEU A 103 -3.01 -23.19 -7.93
C LEU A 103 -2.81 -23.77 -6.52
N HIS A 104 -1.65 -23.55 -5.91
CA HIS A 104 -1.38 -23.94 -4.53
C HIS A 104 -2.30 -23.25 -3.52
N LEU A 105 -2.94 -22.14 -3.90
CA LEU A 105 -3.95 -21.49 -3.05
C LEU A 105 -5.27 -22.26 -2.98
N LEU A 106 -5.57 -23.14 -3.95
CA LEU A 106 -6.83 -23.90 -3.95
C LEU A 106 -6.97 -24.79 -2.71
N GLU A 107 -5.88 -25.41 -2.28
CA GLU A 107 -5.85 -26.23 -1.06
C GLU A 107 -6.10 -25.37 0.19
N LEU A 108 -5.48 -24.17 0.24
CA LEU A 108 -5.66 -23.24 1.35
C LEU A 108 -7.11 -22.75 1.41
N ILE A 109 -7.69 -22.34 0.28
CA ILE A 109 -9.09 -21.89 0.18
C ILE A 109 -10.04 -23.01 0.65
N GLY A 110 -9.84 -24.25 0.18
CA GLY A 110 -10.68 -25.38 0.57
C GLY A 110 -10.66 -25.69 2.07
N LYS A 111 -9.55 -25.40 2.78
CA LYS A 111 -9.43 -25.60 4.23
C LYS A 111 -10.05 -24.47 5.08
N HIS A 112 -10.36 -23.32 4.47
CA HIS A 112 -10.74 -22.09 5.18
C HIS A 112 -12.10 -21.53 4.75
N ASP A 113 -13.03 -22.40 4.33
CA ASP A 113 -14.42 -22.07 3.99
C ASP A 113 -14.56 -21.08 2.81
N GLY A 114 -13.75 -21.28 1.77
CA GLY A 114 -13.76 -20.45 0.57
C GLY A 114 -13.10 -19.09 0.74
#